data_AF-U2FRH7-F1
#
_entry.id   AF-U2FRH7-F1
#
_cell.length_a   1.000
_cell.length_b   1.000
_cell.length_c   1.000
_cell.angle_alpha   90.00
_cell.angle_beta   90.00
_cell.angle_gamma   90.00
#
_symmetry.space_group_name_H-M   'P 1'
#
loop_
_entity.id
_entity.type
_entity.pdbx_description
1 polymer ?
#
loop_
_entity_poly.entity_id
_entity_poly.type
_entity_poly.pdbx_seq_one_letter_code
_entity_poly.pdbx_strand_id
1 'polypeptide(L)'
;MVTLEELRAKLEALKDPNNKKTLKETGGLKHVGIDEDEDKVVLVIALEETKNPQEKTFRIQLAKLIKVELGFKGLKLDIEPLNPKEKGTILENDKKVRYIAIASGKGGVGKSTITANLAVTLSRLGHKVGLIDADIYGPSIPSVLDIPVEYPKANEDKKVIPAEKHNVQVISTAFFIENNKPLMWRGPMLRKMLEHFFMDVAWDEEVEYMLIDLPPGTGDVALDIQSFIPQCEVVVVTTPHPTASHIAVKAGLGAKQLKHDIIGVIENMAYFKNPVNDAEEYIFGKGGGESVAKELDVPLLGELQIAQPENGHSIYSMNEENGLEFLGIAKKLINNDQE
;
A
#
# COMPACT_ATOMS: atom_id res chain seq x y z
N MET A 1 -25.55 -20.98 -12.20
CA MET A 1 -24.15 -20.70 -11.84
C MET A 1 -24.14 -20.33 -10.37
N VAL A 2 -23.16 -20.81 -9.62
CA VAL A 2 -23.00 -20.47 -8.20
C VAL A 2 -22.49 -19.04 -8.13
N THR A 3 -23.12 -18.17 -7.34
CA THR A 3 -22.64 -16.78 -7.21
C THR A 3 -21.35 -16.72 -6.39
N LEU A 4 -20.56 -15.66 -6.55
CA LEU A 4 -19.34 -15.45 -5.75
C LEU A 4 -19.64 -15.45 -4.23
N GLU A 5 -20.78 -14.89 -3.84
CA GLU A 5 -21.24 -14.87 -2.44
C GLU A 5 -21.57 -16.28 -1.92
N GLU A 6 -22.29 -17.10 -2.70
CA GLU A 6 -22.61 -18.48 -2.33
C GLU A 6 -21.35 -19.35 -2.25
N LEU A 7 -20.41 -19.17 -3.18
CA LEU A 7 -19.13 -19.85 -3.18
C LEU A 7 -18.33 -19.50 -1.93
N ARG A 8 -18.26 -18.20 -1.60
CA ARG A 8 -17.56 -17.71 -0.42
C ARG A 8 -18.17 -18.29 0.86
N ALA A 9 -19.49 -18.26 1.01
CA ALA A 9 -20.17 -18.80 2.18
C ALA A 9 -19.89 -20.30 2.39
N LYS A 10 -19.86 -21.09 1.31
CA LYS A 10 -19.48 -22.52 1.38
C LYS A 10 -18.03 -22.73 1.78
N LEU A 11 -17.10 -21.94 1.24
CA LEU A 11 -15.68 -22.03 1.56
C LEU A 11 -15.40 -21.60 3.00
N GLU A 12 -16.05 -20.52 3.48
CA GLU A 12 -15.96 -20.03 4.84
C GLU A 12 -16.41 -21.07 5.88
N ALA A 13 -17.35 -21.95 5.53
CA ALA A 13 -17.82 -23.04 6.39
C ALA A 13 -16.87 -24.26 6.46
N LEU A 14 -15.87 -24.35 5.57
CA LEU A 14 -14.87 -25.42 5.63
C LEU A 14 -14.00 -25.26 6.87
N LYS A 15 -13.52 -26.38 7.40
CA LYS A 15 -12.67 -26.40 8.60
C LYS A 15 -11.21 -26.53 8.23
N ASP A 16 -10.36 -25.71 8.84
CA ASP A 16 -8.93 -25.93 8.84
C ASP A 16 -8.67 -27.31 9.47
N PRO A 17 -8.00 -28.21 8.75
CA PRO A 17 -7.84 -29.59 9.21
C PRO A 17 -6.99 -29.68 10.48
N ASN A 18 -6.13 -28.69 10.74
CA ASN A 18 -5.17 -28.69 11.84
C ASN A 18 -5.81 -28.30 13.17
N ASN A 19 -6.75 -27.36 13.17
CA ASN A 19 -7.38 -26.84 14.39
C ASN A 19 -8.89 -27.04 14.47
N LYS A 20 -9.50 -27.58 13.40
CA LYS A 20 -10.92 -27.91 13.28
C LYS A 20 -11.88 -26.71 13.41
N LYS A 21 -11.36 -25.48 13.46
CA LYS A 21 -12.14 -24.24 13.35
C LYS A 21 -12.44 -23.98 11.88
N THR A 22 -13.53 -23.30 11.62
CA THR A 22 -13.92 -22.90 10.26
C THR A 22 -12.95 -21.86 9.70
N LEU A 23 -12.80 -21.79 8.38
CA LEU A 23 -12.01 -20.76 7.71
C LEU A 23 -12.55 -19.36 8.02
N LYS A 24 -13.85 -19.23 8.29
CA LYS A 24 -14.46 -18.01 8.81
C LYS A 24 -13.93 -17.63 10.20
N GLU A 25 -13.84 -18.59 11.11
CA GLU A 25 -13.38 -18.35 12.48
C GLU A 25 -11.88 -18.04 12.53
N THR A 26 -11.08 -18.65 11.64
CA THR A 26 -9.63 -18.44 11.59
C THR A 26 -9.23 -17.24 10.75
N GLY A 27 -10.12 -16.69 9.91
CA GLY A 27 -9.72 -15.73 8.87
C GLY A 27 -8.88 -16.40 7.77
N GLY A 28 -9.00 -17.72 7.62
CA GLY A 28 -8.19 -18.53 6.71
C GLY A 28 -8.56 -18.37 5.24
N LEU A 29 -9.71 -17.80 4.88
CA LEU A 29 -10.08 -17.58 3.48
C LEU A 29 -9.64 -16.19 3.01
N LYS A 30 -8.44 -16.10 2.42
CA LYS A 30 -7.80 -14.82 2.05
C LYS A 30 -8.33 -14.26 0.74
N HIS A 31 -8.39 -15.09 -0.30
CA HIS A 31 -8.88 -14.67 -1.61
C HIS A 31 -9.85 -15.70 -2.20
N VAL A 32 -10.88 -15.19 -2.88
CA VAL A 32 -11.83 -15.98 -3.69
C VAL A 32 -12.17 -15.14 -4.90
N GLY A 33 -11.88 -15.67 -6.09
CA GLY A 33 -12.26 -15.09 -7.37
C GLY A 33 -12.74 -16.17 -8.33
N ILE A 34 -13.56 -15.78 -9.30
CA ILE A 34 -14.00 -16.62 -10.41
C ILE A 34 -13.48 -15.97 -11.69
N ASP A 35 -12.67 -16.71 -12.43
CA ASP A 35 -12.25 -16.36 -13.78
C ASP A 35 -13.31 -16.92 -14.75
N GLU A 36 -14.17 -16.04 -15.27
CA GLU A 36 -15.29 -16.41 -16.14
C GLU A 36 -14.81 -16.87 -17.53
N ASP A 37 -13.68 -16.34 -18.01
CA ASP A 37 -13.11 -16.66 -19.32
C ASP A 37 -12.52 -18.08 -19.34
N GLU A 38 -11.77 -18.44 -18.29
CA GLU A 38 -11.15 -19.75 -18.17
C GLU A 38 -12.00 -20.79 -17.42
N ASP A 39 -13.13 -20.37 -16.84
CA ASP A 39 -14.03 -21.19 -16.00
C ASP A 39 -13.26 -21.84 -14.83
N LYS A 40 -12.50 -21.00 -14.11
CA LYS A 40 -11.62 -21.41 -13.00
C LYS A 40 -11.91 -20.61 -11.73
N VAL A 41 -11.76 -21.27 -10.59
CA VAL A 41 -11.77 -20.60 -9.29
C VAL A 41 -10.34 -20.32 -8.84
N VAL A 42 -10.08 -19.10 -8.38
CA VAL A 42 -8.81 -18.68 -7.77
C VAL A 42 -9.00 -18.55 -6.26
N LEU A 43 -8.25 -19.34 -5.49
CA LEU A 43 -8.32 -19.38 -4.02
C LEU A 43 -6.93 -19.13 -3.42
N VAL A 44 -6.91 -18.33 -2.36
CA VAL A 44 -5.78 -18.25 -1.41
C VAL A 44 -6.32 -18.58 -0.04
N ILE A 45 -5.78 -19.63 0.60
CA ILE A 45 -6.23 -20.12 1.90
C ILE A 45 -5.05 -20.21 2.87
N ALA A 46 -5.21 -19.63 4.05
CA ALA A 46 -4.26 -19.69 5.14
C ALA A 46 -4.67 -20.78 6.16
N LEU A 47 -3.74 -21.68 6.51
CA LEU A 47 -3.95 -22.81 7.44
C LEU A 47 -2.91 -22.81 8.57
N GLU A 48 -3.30 -23.17 9.79
CA GLU A 48 -2.41 -23.11 10.97
C GLU A 48 -1.09 -23.86 10.80
N GLU A 49 -1.10 -24.96 10.07
CA GLU A 49 0.12 -25.67 9.70
C GLU A 49 0.09 -26.03 8.22
N THR A 50 1.21 -25.74 7.54
CA THR A 50 1.45 -26.08 6.13
C THR A 50 2.51 -27.17 6.02
N LYS A 51 2.49 -27.91 4.92
CA LYS A 51 3.38 -29.03 4.55
C LYS A 51 3.18 -30.32 5.34
N ASN A 52 1.99 -30.54 5.91
CA ASN A 52 1.63 -31.79 6.57
C ASN A 52 0.67 -32.66 5.73
N PRO A 53 0.43 -33.93 6.09
CA PRO A 53 -0.49 -34.81 5.35
C PRO A 53 -1.95 -34.31 5.32
N GLN A 54 -2.33 -33.52 6.32
CA GLN A 54 -3.67 -32.97 6.45
C GLN A 54 -3.94 -31.89 5.39
N GLU A 55 -2.96 -31.05 5.07
CA GLU A 55 -3.03 -30.08 3.97
C GLU A 55 -3.31 -30.77 2.62
N LYS A 56 -2.61 -31.87 2.32
CA LYS A 56 -2.85 -32.62 1.07
C LYS A 56 -4.28 -33.13 0.96
N THR A 57 -4.81 -33.63 2.07
CA THR A 57 -6.20 -34.10 2.16
C THR A 57 -7.18 -32.96 1.95
N PHE A 58 -6.88 -31.79 2.54
CA PHE A 58 -7.68 -30.58 2.39
C PHE A 58 -7.66 -30.03 0.96
N ARG A 59 -6.50 -30.02 0.27
CA ARG A 59 -6.41 -29.67 -1.16
C ARG A 59 -7.30 -30.55 -2.03
N ILE A 60 -7.34 -31.86 -1.76
CA ILE A 60 -8.20 -32.81 -2.49
C ILE A 60 -9.68 -32.51 -2.21
N GLN A 61 -10.04 -32.22 -0.96
CA GLN A 61 -11.40 -31.84 -0.58
C GLN A 61 -11.86 -30.57 -1.31
N LEU A 62 -11.02 -29.54 -1.36
CA LEU A 62 -11.28 -28.31 -2.11
C LEU A 62 -11.43 -28.56 -3.61
N ALA A 63 -10.52 -29.33 -4.20
CA ALA A 63 -10.59 -29.67 -5.62
C ALA A 63 -11.88 -30.41 -5.97
N LYS A 64 -12.33 -31.33 -5.09
CA LYS A 64 -13.60 -32.03 -5.25
C LYS A 64 -14.80 -31.10 -5.14
N LEU A 65 -14.85 -30.26 -4.10
CA LEU A 65 -15.91 -29.26 -3.92
C LEU A 65 -16.03 -28.36 -5.15
N ILE A 66 -14.92 -27.76 -5.59
CA ILE A 66 -14.91 -26.80 -6.70
C ILE A 66 -15.23 -27.48 -8.05
N LYS A 67 -14.54 -28.58 -8.39
CA LYS A 67 -14.65 -29.17 -9.73
C LYS A 67 -15.83 -30.12 -9.89
N VAL A 68 -16.15 -30.89 -8.86
CA VAL A 68 -17.17 -31.94 -8.95
C VAL A 68 -18.52 -31.44 -8.46
N GLU A 69 -18.56 -30.78 -7.30
CA GLU A 69 -19.83 -30.36 -6.69
C GLU A 69 -20.34 -29.04 -7.26
N LEU A 70 -19.44 -28.09 -7.57
CA LEU A 70 -19.79 -26.79 -8.11
C LEU A 70 -19.60 -26.67 -9.63
N GLY A 71 -18.90 -27.63 -10.25
CA GLY A 71 -18.84 -27.80 -11.71
C GLY A 71 -17.81 -26.95 -12.47
N PHE A 72 -16.87 -26.28 -11.78
CA PHE A 72 -15.82 -25.48 -12.43
C PHE A 72 -14.75 -26.36 -13.10
N LYS A 73 -14.19 -25.93 -14.24
CA LYS A 73 -13.13 -26.68 -14.95
C LYS A 73 -11.79 -26.66 -14.21
N GLY A 74 -11.47 -25.54 -13.56
CA GLY A 74 -10.17 -25.36 -12.91
C GLY A 74 -10.23 -24.83 -11.48
N LEU A 75 -9.15 -25.09 -10.76
CA LEU A 75 -8.88 -24.51 -9.45
C LEU A 75 -7.41 -24.11 -9.43
N LYS A 76 -7.15 -22.82 -9.21
CA LYS A 76 -5.84 -22.28 -8.83
C LYS A 76 -5.87 -22.05 -7.33
N LEU A 77 -5.11 -22.84 -6.59
CA LEU A 77 -5.11 -22.82 -5.12
C LEU A 77 -3.71 -22.54 -4.61
N ASP A 78 -3.57 -21.46 -3.84
CA ASP A 78 -2.40 -21.18 -3.03
C ASP A 78 -2.72 -21.43 -1.55
N ILE A 79 -1.81 -22.08 -0.83
CA ILE A 79 -1.94 -22.34 0.60
C ILE A 79 -0.74 -21.76 1.33
N GLU A 80 -1.03 -20.91 2.31
CA GLU A 80 -0.05 -20.23 3.15
C GLU A 80 -0.27 -20.54 4.63
N PRO A 81 0.73 -20.35 5.50
CA PRO A 81 0.54 -20.51 6.94
C PRO A 81 -0.39 -19.41 7.49
N LEU A 82 -1.37 -19.82 8.31
CA LEU A 82 -2.23 -18.93 9.07
C LEU A 82 -1.38 -18.16 10.07
N ASN A 83 -1.42 -16.84 9.98
CA ASN A 83 -0.80 -15.98 10.97
C ASN A 83 -1.89 -15.50 11.95
N PRO A 84 -2.06 -16.15 13.11
CA PRO A 84 -3.13 -15.84 14.05
C PRO A 84 -3.09 -14.40 14.61
N LYS A 85 -1.99 -13.67 14.37
CA LYS A 85 -1.84 -12.25 14.69
C LYS A 85 -2.59 -11.30 13.75
N GLU A 86 -3.01 -11.75 12.56
CA GLU A 86 -3.67 -10.86 11.59
C GLU A 86 -5.13 -10.57 11.92
N LYS A 87 -5.75 -11.38 12.79
CA LYS A 87 -7.15 -11.20 13.20
C LYS A 87 -7.32 -9.92 14.04
N GLY A 88 -8.26 -9.07 13.64
CA GLY A 88 -8.53 -7.75 14.21
C GLY A 88 -7.50 -6.70 13.82
N THR A 89 -6.76 -6.91 12.73
CA THR A 89 -5.76 -5.97 12.21
C THR A 89 -6.19 -5.42 10.86
N ILE A 90 -5.48 -4.41 10.35
CA ILE A 90 -5.79 -3.83 9.04
C ILE A 90 -5.71 -4.89 7.92
N LEU A 91 -4.85 -5.91 8.09
CA LEU A 91 -4.65 -7.01 7.13
C LEU A 91 -5.80 -8.03 7.11
N GLU A 92 -6.68 -8.06 8.13
CA GLU A 92 -7.87 -8.93 8.07
C GLU A 92 -8.89 -8.42 7.04
N ASN A 93 -8.91 -7.10 6.82
CA ASN A 93 -9.83 -6.40 5.94
C ASN A 93 -9.23 -6.11 4.57
N ASP A 94 -8.30 -6.92 4.08
CA ASP A 94 -7.55 -6.74 2.81
C ASP A 94 -8.46 -6.54 1.57
N LYS A 95 -9.75 -6.89 1.66
CA LYS A 95 -10.76 -6.65 0.62
C LYS A 95 -11.52 -5.32 0.71
N LYS A 96 -11.32 -4.55 1.77
CA LYS A 96 -11.93 -3.22 1.99
C LYS A 96 -10.90 -2.10 1.94
N VAL A 97 -9.64 -2.41 2.26
CA VAL A 97 -8.55 -1.43 2.33
C VAL A 97 -7.76 -1.49 1.04
N ARG A 98 -7.58 -0.34 0.39
CA ARG A 98 -6.63 -0.19 -0.71
C ARG A 98 -5.28 0.24 -0.19
N TYR A 99 -4.29 -0.61 -0.41
CA TYR A 99 -2.91 -0.33 -0.05
C TYR A 99 -2.22 0.31 -1.25
N ILE A 100 -1.79 1.56 -1.06
CA ILE A 100 -1.12 2.35 -2.10
C ILE A 100 0.30 2.66 -1.61
N ALA A 101 1.27 1.91 -2.12
CA ALA A 101 2.68 2.16 -1.85
C ALA A 101 3.24 3.23 -2.77
N ILE A 102 3.90 4.23 -2.20
CA ILE A 102 4.55 5.30 -2.94
C ILE A 102 6.04 4.98 -3.03
N ALA A 103 6.48 4.63 -4.24
CA ALA A 103 7.85 4.21 -4.53
C ALA A 103 8.65 5.31 -5.22
N SER A 104 9.97 5.29 -5.08
CA SER A 104 10.87 6.13 -5.88
C SER A 104 12.18 5.42 -6.16
N GLY A 105 12.80 5.75 -7.30
CA GLY A 105 14.12 5.21 -7.63
C GLY A 105 15.26 5.79 -6.78
N LYS A 106 15.12 7.06 -6.36
CA LYS A 106 16.19 7.81 -5.68
C LYS A 106 15.60 8.69 -4.57
N GLY A 107 16.37 8.90 -3.51
CA GLY A 107 16.05 9.91 -2.50
C GLY A 107 16.06 11.33 -3.05
N GLY A 108 15.25 12.21 -2.45
CA GLY A 108 15.19 13.63 -2.79
C GLY A 108 14.22 14.00 -3.93
N VAL A 109 13.48 13.05 -4.49
CA VAL A 109 12.43 13.34 -5.50
C VAL A 109 11.13 13.89 -4.91
N GLY A 110 11.04 14.04 -3.58
CA GLY A 110 9.84 14.54 -2.89
C GLY A 110 8.74 13.50 -2.63
N LYS A 111 9.09 12.20 -2.67
CA LYS A 111 8.20 11.06 -2.39
C LYS A 111 7.33 11.27 -1.14
N SER A 112 7.93 11.49 0.03
CA SER A 112 7.20 11.62 1.29
C SER A 112 6.26 12.84 1.33
N THR A 113 6.64 13.95 0.69
CA THR A 113 5.77 15.11 0.51
C THR A 113 4.55 14.76 -0.34
N ILE A 114 4.74 14.01 -1.42
CA ILE A 114 3.65 13.52 -2.27
C ILE A 114 2.74 12.56 -1.49
N THR A 115 3.32 11.58 -0.78
CA THR A 115 2.58 10.63 0.06
C THR A 115 1.67 11.34 1.05
N ALA A 116 2.21 12.32 1.80
CA ALA A 116 1.45 13.07 2.79
C ALA A 116 0.34 13.94 2.17
N ASN A 117 0.63 14.66 1.08
CA ASN A 117 -0.37 15.49 0.41
C ASN A 117 -1.49 14.66 -0.21
N LEU A 118 -1.16 13.49 -0.77
CA LEU A 118 -2.15 12.59 -1.33
C LEU A 118 -3.06 12.02 -0.23
N ALA A 119 -2.50 11.59 0.90
CA ALA A 119 -3.28 11.12 2.05
C ALA A 119 -4.24 12.20 2.59
N VAL A 120 -3.73 13.43 2.76
CA VAL A 120 -4.57 14.56 3.19
C VAL A 120 -5.63 14.89 2.16
N THR A 121 -5.33 14.77 0.88
CA THR A 121 -6.31 15.04 -0.20
C THR A 121 -7.41 13.99 -0.23
N LEU A 122 -7.09 12.70 -0.09
CA LEU A 122 -8.08 11.61 0.04
C LEU A 122 -8.97 11.81 1.27
N SER A 123 -8.37 12.19 2.41
CA SER A 123 -9.11 12.54 3.63
C SER A 123 -10.07 13.72 3.41
N ARG A 124 -9.62 14.78 2.71
CA ARG A 124 -10.46 15.94 2.34
C ARG A 124 -11.59 15.59 1.38
N LEU A 125 -11.45 14.53 0.60
CA LEU A 125 -12.50 13.98 -0.25
C LEU A 125 -13.51 13.12 0.53
N GLY A 126 -13.29 12.91 1.83
CA GLY A 126 -14.21 12.22 2.73
C GLY A 126 -13.84 10.77 3.03
N HIS A 127 -12.69 10.29 2.54
CA HIS A 127 -12.24 8.93 2.79
C HIS A 127 -11.51 8.79 4.12
N LYS A 128 -11.58 7.61 4.72
CA LYS A 128 -10.79 7.26 5.91
C LYS A 128 -9.40 6.79 5.49
N VAL A 129 -8.36 7.48 5.97
CA VAL A 129 -6.99 7.29 5.49
C VAL A 129 -6.03 6.95 6.62
N GLY A 130 -5.30 5.85 6.44
CA GLY A 130 -4.09 5.53 7.18
C GLY A 130 -2.84 5.85 6.36
N LEU A 131 -1.75 6.21 7.04
CA LEU A 131 -0.45 6.46 6.43
C LEU A 131 0.66 5.79 7.27
N ILE A 132 1.40 4.90 6.62
CA ILE A 132 2.57 4.21 7.18
C ILE A 132 3.83 4.83 6.58
N ASP A 133 4.70 5.37 7.43
CA ASP A 133 6.05 5.78 7.05
C ASP A 133 7.00 4.58 7.18
N ALA A 134 7.27 3.94 6.04
CA ALA A 134 8.15 2.79 5.94
C ALA A 134 9.61 3.18 5.58
N ASP A 135 9.92 4.47 5.44
CA ASP A 135 11.29 4.96 5.23
C ASP A 135 12.04 5.01 6.57
N ILE A 136 12.36 3.84 7.10
CA ILE A 136 12.90 3.67 8.46
C ILE A 136 14.20 4.46 8.67
N TYR A 137 15.02 4.62 7.63
CA TYR A 137 16.33 5.29 7.71
C TYR A 137 16.24 6.81 7.60
N GLY A 138 15.18 7.32 6.99
CA GLY A 138 14.96 8.75 6.81
C GLY A 138 13.48 9.12 6.98
N PRO A 139 12.85 8.81 8.13
CA PRO A 139 11.45 9.08 8.32
C PRO A 139 11.21 10.58 8.28
N SER A 140 10.34 11.02 7.37
CA SER A 140 10.09 12.45 7.13
C SER A 140 8.63 12.83 7.24
N ILE A 141 7.73 11.85 7.25
CA ILE A 141 6.29 12.05 7.31
C ILE A 141 5.85 12.88 8.53
N PRO A 142 6.31 12.62 9.77
CA PRO A 142 5.92 13.46 10.91
C PRO A 142 6.34 14.92 10.74
N SER A 143 7.51 15.19 10.15
CA SER A 143 7.94 16.56 9.87
C SER A 143 7.10 17.22 8.77
N VAL A 144 6.75 16.48 7.72
CA VAL A 144 5.94 16.96 6.59
C VAL A 144 4.52 17.32 7.07
N LEU A 145 3.95 16.52 7.97
CA LEU A 145 2.61 16.74 8.54
C LEU A 145 2.60 17.65 9.77
N ASP A 146 3.77 18.14 10.21
CA ASP A 146 3.90 18.94 11.44
C ASP A 146 3.28 18.21 12.66
N ILE A 147 3.71 16.97 12.85
CA ILE A 147 3.36 16.09 13.96
C ILE A 147 4.54 16.06 14.95
N PRO A 148 4.32 16.41 16.23
CA PRO A 148 5.34 16.26 17.25
C PRO A 148 5.86 14.82 17.35
N VAL A 149 7.18 14.66 17.42
CA VAL A 149 7.81 13.34 17.58
C VAL A 149 7.81 12.99 19.07
N GLU A 150 6.78 12.26 19.48
CA GLU A 150 6.60 11.75 20.84
C GLU A 150 6.45 10.22 20.82
N TYR A 151 6.82 9.58 21.93
CA TYR A 151 6.59 8.14 22.08
C TYR A 151 5.08 7.83 22.00
N PRO A 152 4.68 6.86 21.18
CA PRO A 152 3.27 6.60 20.97
C PRO A 152 2.66 5.95 22.22
N LYS A 153 1.40 6.28 22.48
CA LYS A 153 0.62 5.70 23.58
C LYS A 153 0.04 4.36 23.15
N ALA A 154 -0.28 3.52 24.14
CA ALA A 154 -1.04 2.29 23.91
C ALA A 154 -2.45 2.41 24.47
N ASN A 155 -3.41 1.75 23.83
CA ASN A 155 -4.79 1.63 24.32
C ASN A 155 -4.93 0.47 25.35
N GLU A 156 -6.15 0.19 25.81
CA GLU A 156 -6.43 -0.87 26.80
C GLU A 156 -6.06 -2.28 26.28
N ASP A 157 -6.16 -2.50 24.96
CA ASP A 157 -5.78 -3.74 24.29
C ASP A 157 -4.26 -3.85 24.01
N LYS A 158 -3.47 -2.92 24.53
CA LYS A 158 -2.01 -2.79 24.29
C LYS A 158 -1.63 -2.55 22.83
N LYS A 159 -2.57 -2.10 22.01
CA LYS A 159 -2.29 -1.63 20.65
C LYS A 159 -1.79 -0.19 20.68
N VAL A 160 -0.86 0.12 19.78
CA VAL A 160 -0.31 1.45 19.55
C VAL A 160 -1.39 2.35 18.98
N ILE A 161 -1.62 3.50 19.61
CA ILE A 161 -2.54 4.53 19.10
C ILE A 161 -1.76 5.33 18.03
N PRO A 162 -2.21 5.35 16.75
CA PRO A 162 -1.54 6.13 15.72
C PRO A 162 -1.66 7.63 16.02
N ALA A 163 -0.69 8.42 15.56
CA ALA A 163 -0.82 9.87 15.58
C ALA A 163 -1.91 10.29 14.58
N GLU A 164 -2.54 11.44 14.78
CA GLU A 164 -3.57 11.93 13.86
C GLU A 164 -3.32 13.40 13.51
N LYS A 165 -3.35 13.71 12.21
CA LYS A 165 -3.31 15.08 11.69
C LYS A 165 -4.10 15.14 10.40
N HIS A 166 -4.88 16.21 10.18
CA HIS A 166 -5.72 16.38 9.00
C HIS A 166 -6.67 15.19 8.75
N ASN A 167 -7.17 14.57 9.82
CA ASN A 167 -7.98 13.34 9.81
C ASN A 167 -7.30 12.15 9.10
N VAL A 168 -5.96 12.13 9.07
CA VAL A 168 -5.15 10.99 8.61
C VAL A 168 -4.49 10.37 9.83
N GLN A 169 -4.67 9.05 10.00
CA GLN A 169 -3.95 8.28 11.01
C GLN A 169 -2.54 7.97 10.52
N VAL A 170 -1.53 8.15 11.35
CA VAL A 170 -0.12 8.10 10.96
C VAL A 170 0.68 7.24 11.94
N ILE A 171 1.50 6.34 11.40
CA ILE A 171 2.56 5.67 12.15
C ILE A 171 3.90 5.85 11.44
N SER A 172 4.96 6.11 12.20
CA SER A 172 6.32 6.28 11.71
C SER A 172 7.33 5.75 12.71
N THR A 173 8.47 5.29 12.20
CA THR A 173 9.59 4.89 13.06
C THR A 173 10.14 6.05 13.88
N ALA A 174 9.97 7.29 13.41
CA ALA A 174 10.37 8.49 14.15
C ALA A 174 9.82 8.52 15.58
N PHE A 175 8.59 8.02 15.81
CA PHE A 175 7.97 8.01 17.14
C PHE A 175 8.64 7.05 18.13
N PHE A 176 9.43 6.09 17.63
CA PHE A 176 10.09 5.08 18.46
C PHE A 176 11.57 5.39 18.72
N ILE A 177 12.08 6.48 18.15
CA ILE A 177 13.50 6.84 18.19
C ILE A 177 13.68 8.02 19.15
N GLU A 178 14.59 7.88 20.12
CA GLU A 178 15.03 9.02 20.90
C GLU A 178 15.79 9.99 19.98
N ASN A 179 15.39 11.27 19.98
CA ASN A 179 16.08 12.34 19.26
C ASN A 179 17.61 12.25 19.45
N ASN A 180 18.38 12.32 18.35
CA ASN A 180 19.86 12.28 18.27
C ASN A 180 20.59 10.92 18.43
N LYS A 181 19.93 9.76 18.44
CA LYS A 181 20.64 8.47 18.39
C LYS A 181 20.65 7.87 16.96
N PRO A 182 21.82 7.46 16.43
CA PRO A 182 21.87 6.73 15.16
C PRO A 182 21.07 5.43 15.27
N LEU A 183 20.14 5.23 14.33
CA LEU A 183 19.42 3.97 14.17
C LEU A 183 20.41 2.87 13.77
N MET A 184 20.70 1.96 14.70
CA MET A 184 21.45 0.73 14.44
C MET A 184 20.51 -0.47 14.35
N TRP A 185 19.45 -0.38 13.55
CA TRP A 185 18.55 -1.51 13.35
C TRP A 185 19.06 -2.40 12.23
N ARG A 186 19.13 -3.71 12.51
CA ARG A 186 19.50 -4.73 11.53
C ARG A 186 18.22 -5.29 10.88
N GLY A 187 18.31 -5.79 9.65
CA GLY A 187 17.18 -6.29 8.84
C GLY A 187 16.01 -6.95 9.61
N PRO A 188 16.26 -7.94 10.49
CA PRO A 188 15.19 -8.58 11.27
C PRO A 188 14.37 -7.64 12.17
N MET A 189 14.97 -6.55 12.66
CA MET A 189 14.27 -5.52 13.45
C MET A 189 13.39 -4.64 12.56
N LEU A 190 13.78 -4.39 11.30
CA LEU A 190 12.99 -3.61 10.35
C LEU A 190 11.70 -4.35 10.03
N ARG A 191 11.80 -5.64 9.69
CA ARG A 191 10.64 -6.49 9.44
C ARG A 191 9.70 -6.54 10.66
N LYS A 192 10.27 -6.68 11.86
CA LYS A 192 9.48 -6.67 13.11
C LYS A 192 8.78 -5.32 13.33
N MET A 193 9.40 -4.21 12.98
CA MET A 193 8.76 -2.90 13.08
C MET A 193 7.61 -2.76 12.08
N LEU A 194 7.78 -3.21 10.84
CA LEU A 194 6.68 -3.25 9.87
C LEU A 194 5.55 -4.15 10.36
N GLU A 195 5.86 -5.32 10.94
CA GLU A 195 4.88 -6.20 11.58
C GLU A 195 4.08 -5.44 12.66
N HIS A 196 4.75 -4.66 13.52
CA HIS A 196 4.07 -3.82 14.51
C HIS A 196 3.14 -2.77 13.87
N PHE A 197 3.54 -2.15 12.76
CA PHE A 197 2.70 -1.14 12.08
C PHE A 197 1.41 -1.72 11.50
N PHE A 198 1.46 -2.94 10.96
CA PHE A 198 0.27 -3.59 10.40
C PHE A 198 -0.58 -4.29 11.46
N MET A 199 0.05 -4.92 12.45
CA MET A 199 -0.66 -5.82 13.38
C MET A 199 -1.00 -5.16 14.73
N ASP A 200 -0.12 -4.31 15.23
CA ASP A 200 -0.20 -3.83 16.61
C ASP A 200 -0.63 -2.36 16.72
N VAL A 201 -0.94 -1.70 15.61
CA VAL A 201 -1.53 -0.35 15.60
C VAL A 201 -3.06 -0.45 15.61
N ALA A 202 -3.69 0.38 16.45
CA ALA A 202 -5.15 0.55 16.52
C ALA A 202 -5.64 1.48 15.40
N TRP A 203 -5.54 1.01 14.16
CA TRP A 203 -6.16 1.68 13.00
C TRP A 203 -7.68 1.74 13.17
N ASP A 204 -8.30 2.81 12.65
CA ASP A 204 -9.75 2.91 12.53
C ASP A 204 -10.25 1.77 11.62
N GLU A 205 -11.29 1.07 12.05
CA GLU A 205 -11.88 -0.06 11.31
C GLU A 205 -12.48 0.37 9.97
N GLU A 206 -12.79 1.67 9.83
CA GLU A 206 -13.34 2.26 8.62
C GLU A 206 -12.27 2.71 7.62
N VAL A 207 -10.97 2.52 7.88
CA VAL A 207 -9.91 2.89 6.91
C VAL A 207 -10.17 2.26 5.55
N GLU A 208 -10.23 3.11 4.52
CA GLU A 208 -10.44 2.72 3.12
C GLU A 208 -9.12 2.75 2.34
N TYR A 209 -8.24 3.72 2.64
CA TYR A 209 -6.96 3.90 1.96
C TYR A 209 -5.81 3.83 2.95
N MET A 210 -4.83 2.96 2.68
CA MET A 210 -3.59 2.86 3.44
C MET A 210 -2.42 3.24 2.54
N LEU A 211 -1.90 4.46 2.71
CA LEU A 211 -0.73 4.92 1.98
C LEU A 211 0.55 4.47 2.68
N ILE A 212 1.52 3.97 1.91
CA ILE A 212 2.78 3.45 2.45
C ILE A 212 3.93 4.22 1.81
N ASP A 213 4.63 5.03 2.61
CA ASP A 213 5.81 5.77 2.16
C ASP A 213 7.04 4.86 2.19
N LEU A 214 7.40 4.26 1.04
CA LEU A 214 8.51 3.31 0.96
C LEU A 214 9.87 4.00 1.05
N PRO A 215 10.95 3.35 1.51
CA PRO A 215 12.30 3.91 1.37
C PRO A 215 12.70 4.02 -0.11
N PRO A 216 13.69 4.87 -0.45
CA PRO A 216 14.16 4.99 -1.82
C PRO A 216 14.85 3.71 -2.33
N GLY A 217 14.60 3.36 -3.60
CA GLY A 217 15.20 2.21 -4.28
C GLY A 217 14.38 0.92 -4.16
N THR A 218 14.98 -0.21 -4.54
CA THR A 218 14.35 -1.55 -4.56
C THR A 218 14.84 -2.43 -3.40
N GLY A 219 15.03 -1.84 -2.21
CA GLY A 219 15.65 -2.51 -1.06
C GLY A 219 14.75 -3.52 -0.34
N ASP A 220 15.30 -4.14 0.71
CA ASP A 220 14.68 -5.21 1.50
C ASP A 220 13.28 -4.86 2.05
N VAL A 221 13.00 -3.59 2.35
CA VAL A 221 11.69 -3.15 2.86
C VAL A 221 10.59 -3.35 1.82
N ALA A 222 10.87 -3.13 0.53
CA ALA A 222 9.87 -3.37 -0.52
C ALA A 222 9.51 -4.87 -0.63
N LEU A 223 10.48 -5.76 -0.39
CA LEU A 223 10.26 -7.20 -0.31
C LEU A 223 9.46 -7.59 0.95
N ASP A 224 9.77 -6.98 2.09
CA ASP A 224 9.06 -7.25 3.34
C ASP A 224 7.59 -6.82 3.24
N ILE A 225 7.28 -5.68 2.60
CA ILE A 225 5.90 -5.24 2.36
C ILE A 225 5.11 -6.27 1.56
N GLN A 226 5.71 -6.90 0.54
CA GLN A 226 5.07 -8.00 -0.21
C GLN A 226 4.65 -9.16 0.69
N SER A 227 5.37 -9.42 1.79
CA SER A 227 5.03 -10.50 2.72
C SER A 227 3.83 -10.18 3.61
N PHE A 228 3.47 -8.90 3.77
CA PHE A 228 2.29 -8.47 4.52
C PHE A 228 1.11 -8.17 3.59
N ILE A 229 1.39 -7.60 2.42
CA ILE A 229 0.42 -7.19 1.41
C ILE A 229 0.86 -7.84 0.07
N PRO A 230 0.38 -9.07 -0.23
CA PRO A 230 0.82 -9.83 -1.40
C PRO A 230 0.56 -9.14 -2.74
N GLN A 231 -0.47 -8.28 -2.80
CA GLN A 231 -0.80 -7.46 -3.96
C GLN A 231 -1.12 -6.05 -3.46
N CYS A 232 -0.27 -5.10 -3.84
CA CYS A 232 -0.33 -3.70 -3.42
C CYS A 232 -0.34 -2.84 -4.68
N GLU A 233 -1.09 -1.75 -4.68
CA GLU A 233 -1.02 -0.76 -5.73
C GLU A 233 0.21 0.12 -5.52
N VAL A 234 0.91 0.47 -6.59
CA VAL A 234 2.17 1.21 -6.53
C VAL A 234 2.07 2.45 -7.40
N VAL A 235 2.35 3.60 -6.80
CA VAL A 235 2.58 4.87 -7.51
C VAL A 235 4.07 5.16 -7.50
N VAL A 236 4.64 5.37 -8.69
CA VAL A 236 6.08 5.67 -8.84
C VAL A 236 6.28 7.18 -8.94
N VAL A 237 7.07 7.74 -8.04
CA VAL A 237 7.46 9.15 -8.05
C VAL A 237 8.82 9.32 -8.74
N THR A 238 8.89 10.29 -9.65
CA THR A 238 10.12 10.65 -10.35
C THR A 238 10.24 12.17 -10.52
N THR A 239 11.28 12.62 -11.21
CA THR A 239 11.45 14.01 -11.67
C THR A 239 11.83 14.02 -13.16
N PRO A 240 11.83 15.20 -13.83
CA PRO A 240 12.22 15.29 -15.24
C PRO A 240 13.67 14.88 -15.52
N HIS A 241 14.52 14.89 -14.50
CA HIS A 241 15.94 14.64 -14.68
C HIS A 241 16.19 13.19 -15.13
N PRO A 242 16.88 12.93 -16.26
CA PRO A 242 17.01 11.59 -16.84
C PRO A 242 17.50 10.50 -15.89
N THR A 243 18.46 10.83 -15.01
CA THR A 243 18.96 9.90 -13.99
C THR A 243 17.89 9.48 -12.98
N ALA A 244 17.01 10.39 -12.55
CA ALA A 244 15.93 10.06 -11.64
C ALA A 244 14.90 9.16 -12.35
N SER A 245 14.51 9.53 -13.58
CA SER A 245 13.60 8.77 -14.43
C SER A 245 14.10 7.35 -14.68
N HIS A 246 15.35 7.17 -15.10
CA HIS A 246 15.91 5.83 -15.36
C HIS A 246 15.94 4.93 -14.11
N ILE A 247 16.20 5.48 -12.91
CA ILE A 247 16.17 4.68 -11.69
C ILE A 247 14.71 4.41 -11.26
N ALA A 248 13.79 5.34 -11.49
CA ALA A 248 12.37 5.14 -11.24
C ALA A 248 11.77 4.01 -12.09
N VAL A 249 12.17 3.87 -13.37
CA VAL A 249 11.81 2.71 -14.21
C VAL A 249 12.24 1.40 -13.53
N LYS A 250 13.46 1.33 -13.01
CA LYS A 250 13.96 0.13 -12.31
C LYS A 250 13.16 -0.17 -11.04
N ALA A 251 12.77 0.86 -10.29
CA ALA A 251 11.93 0.71 -9.11
C ALA A 251 10.55 0.13 -9.47
N GLY A 252 9.90 0.67 -10.51
CA GLY A 252 8.64 0.14 -11.03
C GLY A 252 8.76 -1.31 -11.51
N LEU A 253 9.73 -1.61 -12.37
CA LEU A 253 9.95 -2.99 -12.86
C LEU A 253 10.23 -3.96 -11.71
N GLY A 254 10.96 -3.53 -10.68
CA GLY A 254 11.16 -4.31 -9.45
C GLY A 254 9.83 -4.61 -8.74
N ALA A 255 8.97 -3.61 -8.56
CA ALA A 255 7.64 -3.80 -7.98
C ALA A 255 6.77 -4.79 -8.79
N LYS A 256 6.82 -4.71 -10.13
CA LYS A 256 6.12 -5.66 -11.02
C LYS A 256 6.63 -7.09 -10.88
N GLN A 257 7.94 -7.28 -10.70
CA GLN A 257 8.53 -8.60 -10.42
C GLN A 257 8.03 -9.18 -9.08
N LEU A 258 7.72 -8.31 -8.12
CA LEU A 258 7.08 -8.65 -6.85
C LEU A 258 5.54 -8.77 -6.95
N LYS A 259 4.98 -8.77 -8.17
CA LYS A 259 3.54 -8.89 -8.43
C LYS A 259 2.70 -7.76 -7.84
N HIS A 260 3.31 -6.63 -7.48
CA HIS A 260 2.56 -5.43 -7.18
C HIS A 260 2.01 -4.82 -8.48
N ASP A 261 0.86 -4.17 -8.37
CA ASP A 261 0.22 -3.51 -9.49
C ASP A 261 0.69 -2.06 -9.57
N ILE A 262 1.23 -1.64 -10.70
CA ILE A 262 1.70 -0.26 -10.85
C ILE A 262 0.56 0.53 -11.46
N ILE A 263 -0.03 1.43 -10.69
CA ILE A 263 -1.25 2.14 -11.09
C ILE A 263 -0.96 3.52 -11.69
N GLY A 264 0.28 4.00 -11.61
CA GLY A 264 0.71 5.18 -12.35
C GLY A 264 2.00 5.82 -11.87
N VAL A 265 2.36 6.91 -12.53
CA VAL A 265 3.58 7.71 -12.28
C VAL A 265 3.19 9.13 -11.90
N ILE A 266 3.92 9.75 -10.98
CA ILE A 266 3.83 11.19 -10.69
C ILE A 266 5.20 11.82 -10.99
N GLU A 267 5.22 12.85 -11.83
CA GLU A 267 6.42 13.66 -12.03
C GLU A 267 6.40 14.84 -11.05
N ASN A 268 7.34 14.85 -10.11
CA ASN A 268 7.54 15.99 -9.22
C ASN A 268 8.59 16.95 -9.78
N MET A 269 8.55 18.20 -9.33
CA MET A 269 9.50 19.23 -9.73
C MET A 269 9.55 19.39 -11.27
N ALA A 270 8.39 19.26 -11.92
CA ALA A 270 8.25 19.24 -13.37
C ALA A 270 8.67 20.58 -14.01
N TYR A 271 8.22 21.68 -13.39
CA TYR A 271 8.54 23.04 -13.79
C TYR A 271 8.46 23.98 -12.60
N PHE A 272 9.02 25.17 -12.74
CA PHE A 272 8.85 26.30 -11.83
C PHE A 272 8.01 27.37 -12.55
N LYS A 273 6.92 27.83 -11.95
CA LYS A 273 6.10 28.89 -12.52
C LYS A 273 6.67 30.25 -12.13
N ASN A 274 7.13 31.00 -13.12
CA ASN A 274 7.76 32.30 -12.88
C ASN A 274 6.71 33.32 -12.38
N PRO A 275 6.87 33.90 -11.17
CA PRO A 275 5.85 34.76 -10.57
C PRO A 275 5.72 36.14 -11.25
N VAL A 276 6.61 36.48 -12.19
CA VAL A 276 6.61 37.78 -12.89
C VAL A 276 5.88 37.71 -14.22
N ASN A 277 5.95 36.58 -14.93
CA ASN A 277 5.44 36.45 -16.30
C ASN A 277 4.61 35.17 -16.54
N ASP A 278 4.33 34.39 -15.50
CA ASP A 278 3.59 33.11 -15.52
C ASP A 278 4.18 32.03 -16.46
N ALA A 279 5.41 32.22 -16.94
CA ALA A 279 6.06 31.22 -17.79
C ALA A 279 6.48 29.99 -16.97
N GLU A 280 6.29 28.80 -17.56
CA GLU A 280 6.82 27.56 -17.01
C GLU A 280 8.30 27.41 -17.35
N GLU A 281 9.14 27.34 -16.32
CA GLU A 281 10.58 27.16 -16.43
C GLU A 281 10.99 25.75 -16.02
N TYR A 282 11.63 25.02 -16.92
CA TYR A 282 11.90 23.59 -16.77
C TYR A 282 13.32 23.35 -16.28
N ILE A 283 13.56 23.71 -15.01
CA ILE A 283 14.87 23.73 -14.37
C ILE A 283 15.58 22.37 -14.45
N PHE A 284 14.82 21.27 -14.36
CA PHE A 284 15.35 19.90 -14.39
C PHE A 284 15.15 19.15 -15.71
N GLY A 285 14.62 19.82 -16.75
CA GLY A 285 14.24 19.21 -18.03
C GLY A 285 12.74 18.91 -18.13
N LYS A 286 12.34 18.07 -19.10
CA LYS A 286 10.95 17.67 -19.35
C LYS A 286 10.83 16.18 -19.66
N GLY A 287 9.64 15.61 -19.44
CA GLY A 287 9.24 14.31 -19.99
C GLY A 287 9.83 13.09 -19.28
N GLY A 288 10.37 13.26 -18.07
CA GLY A 288 10.90 12.15 -17.28
C GLY A 288 9.80 11.22 -16.79
N GLY A 289 8.69 11.78 -16.32
CA GLY A 289 7.47 11.08 -15.92
C GLY A 289 6.82 10.37 -17.07
N GLU A 290 6.63 11.05 -18.21
CA GLU A 290 6.11 10.45 -19.44
C GLU A 290 6.95 9.25 -19.89
N SER A 291 8.28 9.39 -19.86
CA SER A 291 9.19 8.29 -20.20
C SER A 291 9.03 7.11 -19.25
N VAL A 292 8.91 7.34 -17.94
CA VAL A 292 8.74 6.27 -16.95
C VAL A 292 7.37 5.59 -17.12
N ALA A 293 6.32 6.37 -17.29
CA ALA A 293 4.95 5.89 -17.50
C ALA A 293 4.87 4.98 -18.73
N LYS A 294 5.49 5.40 -19.84
CA LYS A 294 5.56 4.61 -21.07
C LYS A 294 6.33 3.29 -20.90
N GLU A 295 7.48 3.30 -20.24
CA GLU A 295 8.29 2.09 -20.02
C GLU A 295 7.61 1.07 -19.09
N LEU A 296 6.79 1.56 -18.15
CA LEU A 296 6.05 0.73 -17.22
C LEU A 296 4.66 0.30 -17.75
N ASP A 297 4.20 0.91 -18.85
CA ASP A 297 2.88 0.72 -19.46
C ASP A 297 1.73 1.12 -18.53
N VAL A 298 1.83 2.32 -17.96
CA VAL A 298 0.91 2.88 -16.95
C VAL A 298 0.64 4.37 -17.21
N PRO A 299 -0.43 4.96 -16.67
CA PRO A 299 -0.69 6.39 -16.87
C PRO A 299 0.27 7.31 -16.09
N LEU A 300 0.52 8.49 -16.66
CA LEU A 300 1.04 9.63 -15.91
C LEU A 300 -0.13 10.26 -15.15
N LEU A 301 -0.10 10.17 -13.81
CA LEU A 301 -1.16 10.63 -12.93
C LEU A 301 -1.18 12.15 -12.79
N GLY A 302 0.00 12.79 -12.83
CA GLY A 302 0.12 14.23 -12.73
C GLY A 302 1.54 14.73 -12.74
N GLU A 303 1.68 16.03 -12.92
CA GLU A 303 2.94 16.77 -12.97
C GLU A 303 2.89 17.94 -11.97
N LEU A 304 3.73 17.89 -10.94
CA LEU A 304 3.74 18.88 -9.85
C LEU A 304 4.82 19.93 -10.06
N GLN A 305 4.48 21.20 -9.84
CA GLN A 305 5.43 22.29 -9.94
C GLN A 305 6.33 22.38 -8.70
N ILE A 306 7.48 23.02 -8.87
CA ILE A 306 8.36 23.46 -7.79
C ILE A 306 7.70 24.66 -7.11
N ALA A 307 7.06 24.42 -5.97
CA ALA A 307 6.47 25.46 -5.14
C ALA A 307 6.60 25.13 -3.65
N GLN A 308 6.22 26.10 -2.81
CA GLN A 308 5.94 25.90 -1.40
C GLN A 308 4.45 26.14 -1.17
N PRO A 309 3.80 25.43 -0.23
CA PRO A 309 2.43 25.76 0.15
C PRO A 309 2.31 27.20 0.65
N GLU A 310 1.21 27.87 0.32
CA GLU A 310 0.92 29.22 0.81
C GLU A 310 0.68 29.23 2.33
N ASN A 311 0.06 28.17 2.84
CA ASN A 311 -0.32 28.04 4.25
C ASN A 311 0.30 26.76 4.85
N GLY A 312 1.28 26.93 5.73
CA GLY A 312 1.93 25.83 6.44
C GLY A 312 3.24 25.39 5.81
N HIS A 313 3.76 24.24 6.24
CA HIS A 313 5.11 23.82 5.88
C HIS A 313 5.20 22.96 4.63
N SER A 314 4.34 21.94 4.47
CA SER A 314 4.48 20.97 3.35
C SER A 314 3.16 20.49 2.76
N ILE A 315 2.01 20.92 3.28
CA ILE A 315 0.68 20.47 2.83
C ILE A 315 -0.02 21.58 2.07
N TYR A 316 -0.35 21.34 0.80
CA TYR A 316 -1.03 22.30 -0.06
C TYR A 316 -2.52 22.37 0.26
N SER A 317 -3.11 23.55 0.12
CA SER A 317 -4.56 23.79 0.19
C SER A 317 -5.20 23.49 -1.17
N MET A 318 -6.47 23.08 -1.21
CA MET A 318 -7.15 22.68 -2.46
C MET A 318 -7.44 23.84 -3.44
N ASN A 319 -7.13 25.08 -3.08
CA ASN A 319 -7.20 26.26 -3.94
C ASN A 319 -5.85 26.65 -4.55
N GLU A 320 -4.77 25.98 -4.15
CA GLU A 320 -3.43 26.18 -4.71
C GLU A 320 -3.25 25.29 -5.94
N GLU A 321 -2.41 25.69 -6.89
CA GLU A 321 -2.21 24.95 -8.16
C GLU A 321 -1.71 23.51 -7.93
N ASN A 322 -0.72 23.30 -7.05
CA ASN A 322 -0.32 21.95 -6.65
C ASN A 322 -1.42 21.21 -5.88
N GLY A 323 -2.24 21.91 -5.09
CA GLY A 323 -3.37 21.29 -4.38
C GLY A 323 -4.47 20.80 -5.33
N LEU A 324 -4.73 21.54 -6.41
CA LEU A 324 -5.62 21.12 -7.49
C LEU A 324 -5.07 19.91 -8.25
N GLU A 325 -3.76 19.87 -8.46
CA GLU A 325 -3.11 18.71 -9.10
C GLU A 325 -3.20 17.47 -8.20
N PHE A 326 -2.95 17.58 -6.89
CA PHE A 326 -3.19 16.49 -5.94
C PHE A 326 -4.65 16.03 -5.94
N LEU A 327 -5.61 16.95 -6.06
CA LEU A 327 -7.03 16.62 -6.19
C LEU A 327 -7.31 15.83 -7.48
N GLY A 328 -6.69 16.20 -8.60
CA GLY A 328 -6.76 15.47 -9.86
C GLY A 328 -6.20 14.06 -9.75
N ILE A 329 -5.01 13.92 -9.15
CA ILE A 329 -4.36 12.63 -8.89
C ILE A 329 -5.24 11.76 -7.99
N ALA A 330 -5.71 12.28 -6.86
CA ALA A 330 -6.55 11.53 -5.92
C ALA A 330 -7.84 11.01 -6.58
N LYS A 331 -8.49 11.82 -7.42
CA LYS A 331 -9.67 11.38 -8.18
C LYS A 331 -9.36 10.27 -9.19
N LYS A 332 -8.20 10.30 -9.86
CA LYS A 332 -7.76 9.20 -10.74
C LYS A 332 -7.59 7.91 -9.93
N LEU A 333 -6.99 7.99 -8.75
CA LEU A 333 -6.82 6.83 -7.87
C LEU A 333 -8.18 6.26 -7.42
N ILE A 334 -9.12 7.13 -7.02
CA ILE A 334 -10.48 6.71 -6.62
C ILE A 334 -11.26 6.10 -7.80
N ASN A 335 -11.11 6.62 -9.02
CA ASN A 335 -11.87 6.12 -10.17
C ASN A 335 -11.39 4.76 -10.68
N ASN A 336 -10.10 4.44 -10.51
CA ASN A 336 -9.57 3.10 -10.79
C ASN A 336 -10.18 2.01 -9.89
N ASP A 337 -10.98 2.38 -8.89
CA ASP A 337 -11.70 1.48 -7.98
C ASP A 337 -13.06 0.99 -8.54
N GLN A 338 -13.53 1.58 -9.66
CA GLN A 338 -14.87 1.32 -10.23
C GLN A 338 -14.88 0.51 -11.53
N GLU A 339 -13.73 0.06 -12.02
CA GLU A 339 -13.58 -0.81 -13.21
C GLU A 339 -13.26 -2.25 -12.83
#